data_AF-A0A3Y1X3B7-F1
#
_entry.id   AF-A0A3Y1X3B7-F1
#
_cell.length_a   1.000
_cell.length_b   1.000
_cell.length_c   1.000
_cell.angle_alpha   90.00
_cell.angle_beta   90.00
_cell.angle_gamma   90.00
#
_symmetry.space_group_name_H-M   'P 1'
#
loop_
_entity.id
_entity.type
_entity.pdbx_description
1 polymer ?
#
loop_
_entity_poly.entity_id
_entity_poly.type
_entity_poly.pdbx_seq_one_letter_code
_entity_poly.pdbx_strand_id
1 'polypeptide(L)'
;MCSDNTQKKKLYAAGGKDIHYPAQTNHDTCFIPESVRQYAGAPLYIIVAHWCLQQQGWVQRGQISEAFHITARRASYLISYLRNKASRVVCVCRYQTLFNKARRYEIYIIRILENPVPTRQERGAAPPLTKYRVGNGDKTQANELWNRLCSNRHAGKILKKED
;
A
#
# COMPACT_ATOMS: atom_id res chain seq x y z
N MET A 1 26.15 41.58 -23.13
CA MET A 1 26.19 40.69 -21.95
C MET A 1 24.76 40.57 -21.44
N CYS A 2 24.05 39.49 -21.77
CA CYS A 2 23.82 38.28 -20.93
C CYS A 2 22.91 38.58 -19.72
N SER A 3 21.80 37.89 -19.45
CA SER A 3 21.06 36.83 -20.15
C SER A 3 19.63 36.79 -19.62
N ASP A 4 18.69 36.49 -20.51
CA ASP A 4 17.27 36.24 -20.27
C ASP A 4 17.06 34.92 -19.49
N ASN A 5 16.22 34.93 -18.46
CA ASN A 5 15.90 33.74 -17.67
C ASN A 5 14.40 33.43 -17.75
N THR A 6 13.97 32.94 -18.90
CA THR A 6 12.61 32.46 -19.14
C THR A 6 12.39 31.12 -18.45
N GLN A 7 11.74 31.13 -17.29
CA GLN A 7 11.20 29.93 -16.67
C GLN A 7 10.04 29.38 -17.53
N LYS A 8 10.34 28.41 -18.40
CA LYS A 8 9.32 27.65 -19.13
C LYS A 8 8.49 26.82 -18.13
N LYS A 9 7.32 27.34 -17.74
CA LYS A 9 6.20 26.53 -17.25
C LYS A 9 5.88 25.48 -18.33
N LYS A 10 6.21 24.23 -18.05
CA LYS A 10 5.75 23.09 -18.86
C LYS A 10 4.22 23.05 -18.78
N LEU A 11 3.58 23.41 -19.88
CA LEU A 11 2.15 23.35 -20.08
C LEU A 11 1.72 21.88 -20.06
N TYR A 12 0.80 21.53 -19.18
CA TYR A 12 0.20 20.20 -19.09
C TYR A 12 -0.49 19.86 -20.41
N ALA A 13 0.02 18.84 -21.10
CA ALA A 13 -0.59 18.33 -22.32
C ALA A 13 -1.92 17.63 -21.99
N ALA A 14 -2.92 17.95 -22.80
CA ALA A 14 -4.29 17.44 -22.75
C ALA A 14 -4.36 15.92 -22.98
N GLY A 15 -5.27 15.23 -22.27
CA GLY A 15 -5.38 13.76 -22.41
C GLY A 15 -6.51 12.98 -21.73
N GLY A 16 -7.43 13.56 -20.94
CA GLY A 16 -8.79 13.05 -20.63
C GLY A 16 -9.05 11.59 -20.15
N LYS A 17 -8.07 10.70 -20.05
CA LYS A 17 -8.23 9.26 -19.72
C LYS A 17 -7.11 8.74 -18.79
N ASP A 18 -6.39 9.65 -18.14
CA ASP A 18 -5.13 9.34 -17.43
C ASP A 18 -5.33 9.15 -15.92
N ILE A 19 -6.59 9.17 -15.50
CA ILE A 19 -6.99 9.24 -14.11
C ILE A 19 -7.46 7.85 -13.66
N HIS A 20 -6.69 7.21 -12.78
CA HIS A 20 -7.08 5.98 -12.11
C HIS A 20 -7.92 6.31 -10.88
N TYR A 21 -9.20 6.01 -10.98
CA TYR A 21 -10.13 6.06 -9.85
C TYR A 21 -10.02 4.77 -9.03
N PRO A 22 -9.53 4.86 -7.79
CA PRO A 22 -9.53 3.70 -6.91
C PRO A 22 -10.96 3.31 -6.54
N ALA A 23 -11.24 2.00 -6.46
CA ALA A 23 -12.57 1.49 -6.14
C ALA A 23 -13.07 1.79 -4.72
N GLN A 24 -12.22 2.33 -3.83
CA GLN A 24 -12.63 2.73 -2.48
C GLN A 24 -12.43 4.23 -2.29
N THR A 25 -13.41 4.88 -1.67
CA THR A 25 -13.53 6.33 -1.50
C THR A 25 -12.40 6.96 -0.67
N ASN A 26 -11.70 6.18 0.15
CA ASN A 26 -10.58 6.64 0.98
C ASN A 26 -9.23 6.69 0.22
N HIS A 27 -9.22 6.43 -1.09
CA HIS A 27 -7.99 6.46 -1.88
C HIS A 27 -8.00 7.67 -2.81
N ASP A 28 -6.87 8.39 -2.86
CA ASP A 28 -6.74 9.53 -3.75
C ASP A 28 -6.82 9.10 -5.23
N THR A 29 -7.35 9.99 -6.04
CA THR A 29 -7.23 9.93 -7.49
C THR A 29 -5.75 9.88 -7.90
N CYS A 30 -5.36 8.95 -8.76
CA CYS A 30 -3.98 8.76 -9.17
C CYS A 30 -3.82 9.01 -10.67
N PHE A 31 -2.74 9.68 -11.07
CA PHE A 31 -2.37 9.80 -12.48
C PHE A 31 -1.58 8.56 -12.90
N ILE A 32 -1.87 8.00 -14.06
CA ILE A 32 -1.07 6.91 -14.65
C ILE A 32 -0.20 7.50 -15.77
N PRO A 33 1.15 7.43 -15.65
CA PRO A 33 2.03 7.83 -16.74
C PRO A 33 1.76 7.06 -18.02
N GLU A 34 1.89 7.73 -19.16
CA GLU A 34 1.65 7.13 -20.49
C GLU A 34 2.44 5.83 -20.69
N SER A 35 3.68 5.79 -20.19
CA SER A 35 4.57 4.62 -20.32
C SER A 35 4.04 3.34 -19.68
N VAL A 36 3.10 3.42 -18.74
CA VAL A 36 2.50 2.28 -18.03
C VAL A 36 0.99 2.18 -18.19
N ARG A 37 0.43 2.96 -19.12
CA ARG A 37 -1.00 3.02 -19.37
C ARG A 37 -1.62 1.70 -19.80
N GLN A 38 -0.85 0.87 -20.50
CA GLN A 38 -1.26 -0.50 -20.88
C GLN A 38 -1.62 -1.38 -19.68
N TYR A 39 -1.18 -1.01 -18.47
CA TYR A 39 -1.46 -1.73 -17.23
C TYR A 39 -2.59 -1.11 -16.41
N ALA A 40 -3.37 -0.16 -16.95
CA ALA A 40 -4.39 0.58 -16.19
C ALA A 40 -5.47 -0.28 -15.51
N GLY A 41 -5.69 -1.53 -15.96
CA GLY A 41 -6.61 -2.49 -15.33
C GLY A 41 -6.01 -3.28 -14.15
N ALA A 42 -4.71 -3.13 -13.88
CA ALA A 42 -4.02 -3.81 -12.79
C ALA A 42 -4.12 -3.00 -11.47
N PRO A 43 -3.92 -3.63 -10.31
CA PRO A 43 -3.79 -2.90 -9.05
C PRO A 43 -2.65 -1.87 -9.11
N LEU A 44 -2.84 -0.70 -8.50
CA LEU A 44 -1.88 0.40 -8.54
C LEU A 44 -0.43 0.00 -8.23
N TYR A 45 -0.21 -0.89 -7.26
CA TYR A 45 1.15 -1.32 -6.91
C TYR A 45 1.85 -2.07 -8.07
N ILE A 46 1.10 -2.78 -8.92
CA ILE A 46 1.64 -3.44 -10.12
C ILE A 46 2.00 -2.41 -11.19
N ILE A 47 1.14 -1.40 -11.39
CA ILE A 47 1.40 -0.31 -12.34
C ILE A 47 2.67 0.44 -11.93
N VAL A 48 2.79 0.79 -10.64
CA VAL A 48 4.00 1.40 -10.09
C VAL A 48 5.21 0.49 -10.27
N ALA A 49 5.05 -0.83 -10.09
CA ALA A 49 6.16 -1.74 -10.29
C ALA A 49 6.66 -1.74 -11.75
N HIS A 50 5.75 -1.77 -12.73
CA HIS A 50 6.13 -1.68 -14.14
C HIS A 50 6.83 -0.36 -14.46
N TRP A 51 6.39 0.73 -13.85
CA TRP A 51 7.01 2.03 -14.05
C TRP A 51 8.43 2.07 -13.47
N CYS A 52 8.63 1.54 -12.27
CA CYS A 52 9.95 1.42 -11.66
C CYS A 52 10.89 0.53 -12.48
N LEU A 53 10.38 -0.54 -13.10
CA LEU A 53 11.16 -1.42 -13.98
C LEU A 53 11.68 -0.66 -15.21
N GLN A 54 10.87 0.25 -15.77
CA GLN A 54 11.27 1.11 -16.90
C GLN A 54 12.36 2.12 -16.54
N GLN A 55 12.49 2.52 -15.26
CA GLN A 55 13.53 3.44 -14.83
C GLN A 55 14.94 2.81 -14.82
N GLN A 56 15.02 1.46 -14.86
CA GLN A 56 16.28 0.69 -14.85
C GLN A 56 17.27 1.11 -13.73
N GLY A 57 16.76 1.62 -12.61
CA GLY A 57 17.57 2.24 -11.57
C GLY A 57 16.89 2.26 -10.21
N TRP A 58 17.61 2.79 -9.22
CA TRP A 58 17.08 2.96 -7.87
C TRP A 58 16.03 4.07 -7.85
N VAL A 59 14.82 3.73 -7.43
CA VAL A 59 13.69 4.66 -7.39
C VAL A 59 13.40 5.07 -5.96
N GLN A 60 13.26 6.38 -5.76
CA GLN A 60 12.87 6.99 -4.50
C GLN A 60 11.37 7.24 -4.41
N ARG A 61 10.87 7.32 -3.18
CA ARG A 61 9.49 7.73 -2.87
C ARG A 61 9.06 9.01 -3.59
N GLY A 62 9.95 10.00 -3.68
CA GLY A 62 9.67 11.29 -4.32
C GLY A 62 9.33 11.14 -5.80
N GLN A 63 10.12 10.34 -6.52
CA GLN A 63 9.92 10.08 -7.94
C GLN A 63 8.58 9.38 -8.21
N ILE A 64 8.19 8.43 -7.35
CA ILE A 64 6.88 7.76 -7.45
C ILE A 64 5.74 8.75 -7.17
N SER A 65 5.89 9.59 -6.14
CA SER A 65 4.92 10.61 -5.76
C SER A 65 4.67 11.59 -6.91
N GLU A 66 5.74 12.03 -7.55
CA GLU A 66 5.71 12.95 -8.69
C GLU A 66 5.13 12.28 -9.94
N ALA A 67 5.59 11.09 -10.33
CA ALA A 67 5.12 10.43 -11.54
C ALA A 67 3.63 10.07 -11.50
N PHE A 68 3.12 9.67 -10.32
CA PHE A 68 1.75 9.20 -10.16
C PHE A 68 0.80 10.26 -9.59
N HIS A 69 1.29 11.48 -9.33
CA HIS A 69 0.57 12.55 -8.63
C HIS A 69 -0.12 12.07 -7.33
N ILE A 70 0.56 11.22 -6.57
CA ILE A 70 0.09 10.74 -5.27
C ILE A 70 0.85 11.40 -4.15
N THR A 71 0.31 11.36 -2.93
CA THR A 71 1.02 11.86 -1.76
C THR A 71 2.29 11.04 -1.48
N ALA A 72 3.31 11.70 -0.95
CA ALA A 72 4.54 11.03 -0.52
C ALA A 72 4.27 9.89 0.49
N ARG A 73 3.28 10.09 1.38
CA ARG A 73 2.85 9.05 2.33
C ARG A 73 2.36 7.79 1.61
N ARG A 74 1.53 7.95 0.57
CA ARG A 74 1.02 6.83 -0.22
C ARG A 74 2.12 6.13 -1.01
N ALA A 75 3.05 6.89 -1.59
CA ALA A 75 4.24 6.31 -2.22
C ALA A 75 5.08 5.46 -1.25
N SER A 76 5.28 5.92 0.01
CA SER A 76 5.95 5.11 1.04
C SER A 76 5.22 3.79 1.33
N TYR A 77 3.88 3.85 1.38
CA TYR A 77 3.05 2.67 1.58
C TYR A 77 3.20 1.68 0.43
N LEU A 78 3.22 2.16 -0.82
CA LEU A 78 3.42 1.32 -2.00
C LEU A 78 4.79 0.63 -1.98
N ILE A 79 5.86 1.37 -1.65
CA ILE A 79 7.21 0.77 -1.48
C ILE A 79 7.19 -0.32 -0.41
N SER A 80 6.58 -0.04 0.74
CA SER A 80 6.48 -1.01 1.84
C SER A 80 5.65 -2.23 1.46
N TYR A 81 4.58 -2.03 0.69
CA TYR A 81 3.72 -3.10 0.19
C TYR A 81 4.46 -3.98 -0.82
N LEU A 82 5.17 -3.36 -1.77
CA LEU A 82 6.00 -4.07 -2.75
C LEU A 82 7.06 -4.94 -2.08
N ARG A 83 7.70 -4.41 -1.03
CA ARG A 83 8.69 -5.16 -0.25
C ARG A 83 8.10 -6.36 0.50
N ASN A 84 6.96 -6.17 1.17
CA ASN A 84 6.50 -7.13 2.19
C ASN A 84 5.40 -8.08 1.68
N LYS A 85 4.59 -7.66 0.70
CA LYS A 85 3.33 -8.35 0.35
C LYS A 85 3.20 -8.69 -1.13
N ALA A 86 4.05 -8.14 -2.00
CA ALA A 86 3.97 -8.40 -3.43
C ALA A 86 4.80 -9.64 -3.81
N SER A 87 4.24 -10.85 -3.61
CA SER A 87 4.86 -12.10 -4.10
C SER A 87 5.11 -12.07 -5.62
N ARG A 88 4.34 -11.26 -6.35
CA ARG A 88 4.46 -11.04 -7.79
C ARG A 88 5.65 -10.17 -8.20
N VAL A 89 6.25 -9.41 -7.28
CA VAL A 89 7.29 -8.42 -7.65
C VAL A 89 8.60 -8.78 -6.97
N VAL A 90 9.60 -9.09 -7.77
CA VAL A 90 10.96 -9.32 -7.28
C VAL A 90 11.67 -7.98 -7.21
N CYS A 91 11.95 -7.52 -5.99
CA CYS A 91 12.59 -6.23 -5.76
C CYS A 91 13.71 -6.31 -4.71
N VAL A 92 14.63 -5.36 -4.79
CA VAL A 92 15.67 -5.10 -3.79
C VAL A 92 15.38 -3.74 -3.18
N CYS A 93 15.51 -3.64 -1.86
CA CYS A 93 15.35 -2.38 -1.14
C CYS A 93 16.65 -2.02 -0.43
N ARG A 94 17.02 -0.74 -0.43
CA ARG A 94 18.14 -0.24 0.35
C ARG A 94 17.79 1.07 1.07
N TYR A 95 18.59 1.38 2.07
CA TYR A 95 18.58 2.69 2.71
C TYR A 95 19.76 3.50 2.16
N GLN A 96 19.47 4.69 1.67
CA GLN A 96 20.50 5.68 1.40
C GLN A 96 20.56 6.65 2.58
N THR A 97 21.73 6.77 3.19
CA THR A 97 21.99 7.78 4.22
C THR A 97 22.45 9.05 3.52
N LEU A 98 21.66 10.11 3.65
CA LEU A 98 22.01 11.43 3.14
C LEU A 98 23.05 12.10 4.05
N PHE A 99 23.68 13.18 3.56
CA PHE A 99 24.66 13.98 4.30
C PHE A 99 24.13 14.48 5.65
N ASN A 100 22.83 14.73 5.75
CA ASN A 100 22.16 15.17 6.97
C ASN A 100 21.79 14.02 7.94
N LYS A 101 22.39 12.82 7.78
CA LYS A 101 22.10 11.60 8.53
C LYS A 101 20.66 11.07 8.38
N ALA A 102 19.84 11.69 7.53
CA ALA A 102 18.50 11.19 7.25
C ALA A 102 18.58 9.97 6.32
N ARG A 103 17.78 8.95 6.62
CA ARG A 103 17.66 7.75 5.78
C ARG A 103 16.52 7.92 4.78
N ARG A 104 16.78 7.58 3.52
CA ARG A 104 15.76 7.50 2.45
C ARG A 104 15.69 6.08 1.91
N TYR A 105 14.47 5.64 1.66
CA TYR A 105 14.20 4.35 1.06
C TYR A 105 14.32 4.43 -0.45
N GLU A 106 15.04 3.47 -1.00
CA GLU A 106 15.13 3.25 -2.44
C GLU A 106 14.72 1.81 -2.75
N ILE A 107 14.01 1.65 -3.86
CA ILE A 107 13.58 0.36 -4.37
C ILE A 107 14.12 0.18 -5.78
N TYR A 108 14.62 -1.02 -6.06
CA TYR A 108 14.99 -1.48 -7.39
C TYR A 108 14.15 -2.70 -7.73
N ILE A 109 13.46 -2.67 -8.87
CA ILE A 109 12.61 -3.78 -9.30
C ILE A 109 13.36 -4.57 -10.36
N ILE A 110 13.58 -5.86 -10.11
CA ILE A 110 14.32 -6.74 -11.00
C ILE A 110 13.38 -7.31 -12.06
N ARG A 111 12.24 -7.85 -11.63
CA ARG A 111 11.24 -8.45 -12.52
C ARG A 111 9.88 -8.52 -11.86
N ILE A 112 8.85 -8.56 -12.69
CA ILE A 112 7.46 -8.74 -12.27
C ILE A 112 7.00 -10.07 -12.84
N LEU A 113 6.53 -10.96 -11.97
CA LEU A 113 5.98 -12.24 -12.33
C LEU A 113 4.54 -12.04 -12.83
N GLU A 114 4.25 -12.63 -13.98
CA GLU A 114 2.89 -12.69 -14.49
C GLU A 114 2.03 -13.46 -13.49
N ASN A 115 0.77 -13.03 -13.37
CA ASN A 115 -0.18 -13.81 -12.62
C ASN A 115 -0.35 -15.12 -13.40
N PRO A 116 -0.21 -16.32 -12.79
CA PRO A 116 -0.87 -17.45 -13.39
C PRO A 116 -2.33 -17.03 -13.49
N VAL A 117 -2.89 -17.04 -14.71
CA VAL A 117 -4.33 -16.86 -14.93
C VAL A 117 -4.97 -17.68 -13.82
N PRO A 118 -5.83 -17.10 -12.95
CA PRO A 118 -6.60 -17.92 -12.06
C PRO A 118 -7.40 -18.78 -13.03
N THR A 119 -6.97 -20.03 -13.23
CA THR A 119 -7.80 -21.05 -13.82
C THR A 119 -9.01 -20.93 -12.96
N ARG A 120 -10.09 -20.39 -13.53
CA ARG A 120 -11.39 -20.45 -12.91
C ARG A 120 -11.67 -21.94 -12.86
N GLN A 121 -11.12 -22.60 -11.85
CA GLN A 121 -11.74 -23.78 -11.31
C GLN A 121 -13.15 -23.27 -11.08
N GLU A 122 -14.07 -23.82 -11.86
CA GLU A 122 -15.46 -23.90 -11.49
C GLU A 122 -15.46 -24.49 -10.09
N ARG A 123 -15.27 -23.64 -9.08
CA ARG A 123 -15.64 -23.93 -7.72
C ARG A 123 -17.15 -24.02 -7.83
N GLY A 124 -17.64 -25.24 -8.08
CA GLY A 124 -19.04 -25.58 -7.96
C GLY A 124 -19.57 -24.89 -6.73
N ALA A 125 -20.66 -24.13 -6.91
CA ALA A 125 -21.20 -23.15 -5.98
C ALA A 125 -20.99 -23.54 -4.52
N ALA A 126 -19.88 -23.07 -3.94
CA ALA A 126 -19.71 -23.15 -2.50
C ALA A 126 -20.73 -22.18 -1.92
N PRO A 127 -21.58 -22.61 -0.96
CA PRO A 127 -22.59 -21.74 -0.39
C PRO A 127 -21.91 -20.49 0.18
N PRO A 128 -22.57 -19.32 0.14
CA PRO A 128 -21.99 -18.08 0.61
C PRO A 128 -21.55 -18.26 2.06
N LEU A 129 -20.24 -18.21 2.30
CA LEU A 129 -19.69 -18.17 3.65
C LEU A 129 -20.16 -16.87 4.29
N THR A 130 -21.23 -16.98 5.08
CA THR A 130 -21.67 -15.91 5.95
C THR A 130 -20.54 -15.59 6.91
N LYS A 131 -19.95 -14.40 6.80
CA LYS A 131 -18.86 -13.89 7.64
C LYS A 131 -19.25 -13.67 9.12
N TYR A 132 -20.36 -14.27 9.58
CA TYR A 132 -20.97 -14.04 10.88
C TYR A 132 -21.43 -15.31 11.60
N ARG A 133 -20.93 -16.49 11.23
CA ARG A 133 -20.96 -17.64 12.14
C ARG A 133 -19.62 -17.74 12.87
N VAL A 134 -19.43 -16.81 13.81
CA VAL A 134 -18.63 -17.15 14.99
C VAL A 134 -19.40 -18.27 15.68
N GLY A 135 -18.72 -19.35 16.06
CA GLY A 135 -19.32 -20.53 16.66
C GLY A 135 -20.23 -20.19 17.84
N ASN A 136 -21.05 -21.16 18.22
CA ASN A 136 -22.03 -21.12 19.30
C ASN A 136 -21.36 -20.91 20.69
N GLY A 137 -20.64 -19.79 20.85
CA GLY A 137 -20.07 -19.34 22.09
C GLY A 137 -21.18 -18.63 22.85
N ASP A 138 -21.64 -19.27 23.92
CA ASP A 138 -22.67 -18.73 24.78
C ASP A 138 -22.20 -17.37 25.29
N LYS A 139 -22.93 -16.31 24.93
CA LYS A 139 -22.58 -14.92 25.30
C LYS A 139 -22.50 -14.76 26.82
N THR A 140 -23.24 -15.59 27.55
CA THR A 140 -23.22 -15.63 29.02
C THR A 140 -21.84 -16.06 29.54
N GLN A 141 -21.29 -17.15 29.00
CA GLN A 141 -19.97 -17.66 29.37
C GLN A 141 -18.84 -16.67 29.05
N ALA A 142 -18.93 -15.98 27.90
CA ALA A 142 -17.95 -14.96 27.53
C ALA A 142 -18.01 -13.73 28.47
N ASN A 143 -19.20 -13.28 28.83
CA ASN A 143 -19.39 -12.18 29.77
C ASN A 143 -18.96 -12.56 31.20
N GLU A 144 -19.23 -13.78 31.66
CA GLU A 144 -18.77 -14.25 32.96
C GLU A 144 -17.25 -14.33 33.05
N LEU A 145 -16.58 -14.84 32.01
CA LEU A 145 -15.12 -14.85 31.91
C LEU A 145 -14.55 -13.43 31.95
N TRP A 146 -15.16 -12.51 31.19
CA TRP A 146 -14.75 -11.10 31.16
C TRP A 146 -14.93 -10.43 32.53
N ASN A 147 -16.06 -10.67 33.19
CA ASN A 147 -16.34 -10.12 34.52
C ASN A 147 -15.37 -10.70 35.56
N ARG A 148 -15.11 -12.01 35.58
CA ARG A 148 -14.11 -12.63 36.48
C ARG A 148 -12.71 -12.03 36.31
N LEU A 149 -12.28 -11.80 35.07
CA LEU A 149 -10.98 -11.20 34.79
C LEU A 149 -10.90 -9.74 35.25
N CYS A 150 -11.99 -8.97 35.07
CA CYS A 150 -12.07 -7.59 35.55
C CYS A 150 -12.07 -7.52 37.09
N SER A 151 -12.80 -8.41 37.76
CA SER A 151 -12.83 -8.52 39.23
C SER A 151 -11.46 -8.88 39.80
N ASN A 152 -10.75 -9.85 39.20
CA ASN A 152 -9.42 -10.24 39.64
C ASN A 152 -8.37 -9.14 39.44
N ARG A 153 -8.53 -8.26 38.45
CA ARG A 153 -7.70 -7.05 38.31
C ARG A 153 -7.98 -6.01 39.41
N HIS A 154 -9.17 -5.99 39.99
CA HIS A 154 -9.50 -5.17 41.16
C HIS A 154 -9.09 -5.80 42.49
N ALA A 155 -8.97 -7.14 42.58
CA ALA A 155 -8.49 -7.81 43.79
C ALA A 155 -7.09 -7.35 44.22
N GLY A 156 -6.19 -7.08 43.26
CA GLY A 156 -4.87 -6.52 43.54
C GLY A 156 -4.86 -5.06 44.02
N LYS A 157 -5.98 -4.33 43.88
CA LYS A 157 -6.16 -2.98 44.48
C LYS A 157 -6.80 -3.02 45.86
N ILE A 158 -7.58 -4.06 46.17
CA ILE A 158 -8.21 -4.24 47.49
C ILE A 158 -7.18 -4.72 48.51
N LEU A 159 -6.24 -5.60 48.12
CA LEU A 159 -5.15 -6.10 48.98
C LEU A 159 -4.02 -5.09 49.23
N LYS A 160 -4.11 -3.86 48.72
CA LYS A 160 -3.13 -2.77 48.97
C LYS A 160 -3.67 -1.66 49.86
N LYS A 161 -4.82 -1.87 50.52
CA LYS A 161 -5.49 -0.83 51.32
C LYS A 161 -5.66 -1.20 52.79
N GLU A 162 -4.88 -2.15 53.27
CA GLU A 162 -4.69 -2.41 54.69
C GLU A 162 -3.18 -2.38 54.94
N ASP A 163 -2.67 -1.18 55.21
CA ASP A 163 -1.54 -0.87 56.10
C ASP A 163 -1.65 0.62 56.46
#